data_AF-A0A955SMJ5-F1
#
_entry.id   AF-A0A955SMJ5-F1
#
_cell.length_a   1.000
_cell.length_b   1.000
_cell.length_c   1.000
_cell.angle_alpha   90.00
_cell.angle_beta   90.00
_cell.angle_gamma   90.00
#
_symmetry.space_group_name_H-M   'P 1'
#
loop_
_entity.id
_entity.type
_entity.pdbx_description
1 polymer ?
#
loop_
_entity_poly.entity_id
_entity_poly.type
_entity_poly.pdbx_seq_one_letter_code
_entity_poly.pdbx_strand_id
1 'polypeptide(L)'
;MYKFKRQLAIIFLIAFIPSARAEIKSVKETMDGIVDRLYENLSEEELFSLTDEKIQSFITPEERQSLATQHVKFEVNVPVVVSVMHHKDQP
;
A
#
# COMPACT_ATOMS: atom_id res chain seq x y z
N MET A 1 -17.49 8.22 -45.90
CA MET A 1 -17.06 8.99 -44.70
C MET A 1 -17.75 8.62 -43.38
N TYR A 2 -18.74 7.71 -43.33
CA TYR A 2 -19.42 7.34 -42.07
C TYR A 2 -18.70 6.25 -41.23
N LYS A 3 -17.89 5.39 -41.86
CA LYS A 3 -17.14 4.30 -41.21
C LYS A 3 -16.02 4.79 -40.27
N PHE A 4 -15.37 5.91 -40.63
CA PHE A 4 -14.26 6.49 -39.85
C PHE A 4 -14.74 7.16 -38.56
N LYS A 5 -15.92 7.82 -38.59
CA LYS A 5 -16.53 8.43 -37.40
C LYS A 5 -17.05 7.40 -36.39
N ARG A 6 -17.44 6.19 -36.84
CA ARG A 6 -17.86 5.09 -35.96
C ARG A 6 -16.68 4.46 -35.20
N GLN A 7 -15.52 4.30 -35.85
CA GLN A 7 -14.31 3.79 -35.19
C GLN A 7 -13.80 4.76 -34.11
N LEU A 8 -13.87 6.07 -34.36
CA LEU A 8 -13.49 7.08 -33.39
C LEU A 8 -14.40 7.07 -32.14
N ALA A 9 -15.71 6.85 -32.33
CA ALA A 9 -16.66 6.77 -31.23
C ALA A 9 -16.46 5.54 -30.33
N ILE A 10 -16.01 4.41 -30.89
CA ILE A 10 -15.73 3.18 -30.13
C ILE A 10 -14.45 3.32 -29.29
N ILE A 11 -13.42 3.98 -29.83
CA ILE A 11 -12.18 4.26 -29.08
C ILE A 11 -12.45 5.21 -27.91
N PHE A 12 -13.32 6.21 -28.10
CA PHE A 12 -13.69 7.14 -27.02
C PHE A 12 -14.53 6.45 -25.91
N LEU A 13 -15.28 5.40 -26.24
CA LEU A 13 -16.10 4.66 -25.27
C LEU A 13 -15.28 3.71 -24.37
N ILE A 14 -14.13 3.20 -24.85
CA ILE A 14 -13.24 2.33 -24.06
C ILE A 14 -12.38 3.14 -23.08
N ALA A 15 -12.14 4.43 -23.34
CA ALA A 15 -11.32 5.30 -22.50
C ALA A 15 -11.99 5.75 -21.19
N PHE A 16 -13.28 5.42 -20.99
CA PHE A 16 -14.08 5.86 -19.84
C PHE A 16 -14.61 4.68 -19.02
N ILE A 17 -13.83 3.60 -18.90
CA ILE A 17 -14.12 2.58 -17.90
C ILE A 17 -13.63 3.14 -16.55
N PRO A 18 -14.53 3.48 -15.60
CA PRO A 18 -14.09 3.82 -14.26
C PRO A 18 -13.37 2.60 -13.69
N SER A 19 -12.06 2.74 -13.42
CA SER A 19 -11.34 1.73 -12.66
C SER A 19 -12.06 1.56 -11.33
N ALA A 20 -12.54 0.35 -11.06
CA ALA A 20 -12.99 -0.02 -9.74
C ALA A 20 -11.83 0.25 -8.78
N ARG A 21 -11.94 1.30 -7.97
CA ARG A 21 -10.90 1.65 -7.01
C ARG A 21 -10.92 0.58 -5.94
N ALA A 22 -9.92 -0.30 -5.96
CA ALA A 22 -9.73 -1.27 -4.90
C ALA A 22 -9.69 -0.51 -3.56
N GLU A 23 -10.42 -1.04 -2.57
CA GLU A 23 -10.43 -0.49 -1.23
C GLU A 23 -9.00 -0.50 -0.68
N ILE A 24 -8.52 0.66 -0.23
CA ILE A 24 -7.18 0.76 0.35
C ILE A 24 -7.28 0.22 1.78
N LYS A 25 -6.57 -0.88 2.04
CA LYS A 25 -6.51 -1.53 3.36
C LYS A 25 -6.05 -0.55 4.44
N SER A 26 -6.43 -0.79 5.69
CA SER A 26 -5.90 -0.04 6.82
C SER A 26 -4.40 -0.30 7.02
N VAL A 27 -3.71 0.62 7.71
CA VAL A 27 -2.29 0.44 8.06
C VAL A 27 -2.08 -0.88 8.82
N LYS A 28 -3.01 -1.25 9.71
CA LYS A 28 -2.95 -2.49 10.47
C LYS A 28 -2.96 -3.71 9.57
N GLU A 29 -3.97 -3.82 8.70
CA GLU A 29 -4.10 -4.97 7.79
C GLU A 29 -2.94 -5.07 6.80
N THR A 30 -2.42 -3.92 6.37
CA THR A 30 -1.21 -3.87 5.55
C THR A 30 0.01 -4.40 6.29
N MET A 31 0.25 -3.95 7.53
CA MET A 31 1.38 -4.42 8.34
C MET A 31 1.26 -5.90 8.70
N ASP A 32 0.06 -6.38 9.08
CA ASP A 32 -0.19 -7.79 9.35
C ASP A 32 0.22 -8.65 8.14
N GLY A 33 -0.22 -8.28 6.93
CA GLY A 33 0.11 -9.01 5.71
C GLY A 33 1.61 -8.99 5.35
N ILE A 34 2.31 -7.87 5.58
CA ILE A 34 3.77 -7.80 5.37
C ILE A 34 4.49 -8.71 6.37
N VAL A 35 4.10 -8.63 7.65
CA VAL A 35 4.71 -9.40 8.73
C VAL A 35 4.48 -10.89 8.56
N ASP A 36 3.27 -11.31 8.19
CA ASP A 36 2.95 -12.71 7.89
C ASP A 36 3.87 -13.25 6.79
N ARG A 37 4.03 -12.51 5.68
CA ARG A 37 4.93 -12.94 4.58
C ARG A 37 6.39 -12.97 5.01
N LEU A 38 6.84 -12.07 5.88
CA LEU A 38 8.20 -12.13 6.42
C LEU A 38 8.41 -13.41 7.22
N TYR A 39 7.50 -13.73 8.15
CA TYR A 39 7.59 -14.95 8.97
C TYR A 39 7.39 -16.24 8.18
N GLU A 40 6.58 -16.23 7.12
CA GLU A 40 6.37 -17.39 6.26
C GLU A 40 7.58 -17.71 5.37
N ASN A 41 8.34 -16.70 4.96
CA ASN A 41 9.37 -16.84 3.92
C ASN A 41 10.81 -16.68 4.41
N LEU A 42 11.03 -16.22 5.65
CA LEU A 42 12.36 -16.01 6.21
C LEU A 42 12.57 -16.86 7.46
N SER A 43 13.77 -17.41 7.59
CA SER A 43 14.23 -18.02 8.84
C SER A 43 14.46 -16.98 9.93
N GLU A 44 14.55 -17.42 11.18
CA GLU A 44 14.85 -16.55 12.32
C GLU A 44 16.16 -15.76 12.11
N GLU A 45 17.21 -16.41 11.61
CA GLU A 45 18.50 -15.77 11.32
C GLU A 45 18.38 -14.69 10.22
N GLU A 46 17.55 -14.93 9.20
CA GLU A 46 17.27 -13.95 8.15
C GLU A 46 16.42 -12.78 8.66
N LEU A 47 15.46 -13.04 9.56
CA LEU A 47 14.67 -12.00 10.22
C LEU A 47 15.57 -11.09 11.09
N PHE A 48 16.53 -11.68 11.81
CA PHE A 48 17.50 -10.92 12.61
C PHE A 48 18.46 -10.05 11.78
N SER A 49 18.65 -10.37 10.50
CA SER A 49 19.57 -9.69 9.59
C SER A 49 18.86 -8.89 8.50
N LEU A 50 17.58 -8.54 8.71
CA LEU A 50 16.78 -7.76 7.77
C LEU A 50 17.41 -6.38 7.48
N THR A 51 17.48 -6.05 6.19
CA THR A 51 17.86 -4.72 5.70
C THR A 51 16.63 -3.99 5.15
N ASP A 52 16.72 -2.67 5.03
CA ASP A 52 15.64 -1.85 4.46
C ASP A 52 15.30 -2.28 3.02
N GLU A 53 16.29 -2.63 2.21
CA GLU A 53 16.07 -3.10 0.84
C GLU A 53 15.33 -4.43 0.83
N LYS A 54 15.67 -5.33 1.76
CA LYS A 54 14.98 -6.62 1.89
C LYS A 54 13.53 -6.40 2.31
N ILE A 55 13.26 -5.55 3.31
CA ILE A 55 11.89 -5.21 3.74
C ILE A 55 11.09 -4.63 2.57
N GLN A 56 11.66 -3.70 1.81
CA GLN A 56 10.98 -3.09 0.66
C GLN A 56 10.57 -4.11 -0.40
N SER A 57 11.31 -5.22 -0.56
CA SER A 57 10.95 -6.30 -1.48
C SER A 57 9.69 -7.09 -1.09
N PHE A 58 9.27 -7.00 0.19
CA PHE A 58 8.04 -7.63 0.69
C PHE A 58 6.80 -6.73 0.62
N ILE A 59 6.95 -5.46 0.23
CA ILE A 59 5.84 -4.48 0.21
C ILE A 59 5.28 -4.37 -1.21
N THR A 60 4.00 -4.70 -1.39
CA THR A 60 3.34 -4.58 -2.71
C THR A 60 3.04 -3.11 -3.05
N PRO A 61 2.76 -2.78 -4.32
CA PRO A 61 2.35 -1.42 -4.70
C PRO A 61 1.10 -0.92 -3.95
N GLU A 62 0.11 -1.79 -3.72
CA GLU A 62 -1.11 -1.46 -3.00
C GLU A 62 -0.85 -1.20 -1.51
N GLU A 63 0.04 -1.98 -0.91
CA GLU A 63 0.47 -1.80 0.47
C GLU A 63 1.31 -0.54 0.63
N ARG A 64 2.21 -0.24 -0.31
CA ARG A 64 2.94 1.03 -0.35
C ARG A 64 1.97 2.20 -0.43
N GLN A 65 0.92 2.08 -1.24
CA GLN A 65 -0.13 3.09 -1.33
C GLN A 65 -0.87 3.25 0.00
N SER A 66 -1.18 2.15 0.70
CA SER A 66 -1.77 2.16 2.05
C SER A 66 -0.86 2.87 3.05
N LEU A 67 0.41 2.47 3.15
CA LEU A 67 1.39 3.06 4.07
C LEU A 67 1.64 4.56 3.80
N ALA A 68 1.47 5.00 2.55
CA ALA A 68 1.66 6.40 2.17
C ALA A 68 0.43 7.30 2.41
N THR A 69 -0.79 6.77 2.46
CA THR A 69 -2.01 7.61 2.52
C THR A 69 -2.94 7.32 3.69
N GLN A 70 -2.81 6.15 4.31
CA GLN A 70 -3.59 5.79 5.50
C GLN A 70 -2.86 6.23 6.76
N HIS A 71 -3.63 6.45 7.83
CA HIS A 71 -3.12 6.93 9.10
C HIS A 71 -3.52 5.97 10.21
N VAL A 72 -2.59 5.72 11.14
CA VAL A 72 -2.90 4.97 12.36
C VAL A 72 -3.80 5.82 13.24
N LYS A 73 -4.94 5.26 13.67
CA LYS A 73 -5.89 5.91 14.57
C LYS A 73 -5.95 5.14 15.87
N PHE A 74 -6.03 5.88 16.97
CA PHE A 74 -6.17 5.33 18.31
C PHE A 74 -7.47 5.85 18.92
N GLU A 75 -8.30 4.96 19.43
CA GLU A 75 -9.45 5.30 20.25
C GLU A 75 -9.11 4.98 21.71
N VAL A 76 -9.08 5.99 22.56
CA VAL A 76 -8.66 5.87 23.96
C VAL A 76 -9.62 6.62 24.87
N ASN A 77 -9.89 6.06 26.04
CA ASN A 77 -10.71 6.67 27.09
C ASN A 77 -9.88 7.11 28.32
N VAL A 78 -8.56 6.99 28.22
CA VAL A 78 -7.59 7.39 29.24
C VAL A 78 -6.43 8.14 28.59
N PRO A 79 -5.71 9.01 29.32
CA PRO A 79 -4.52 9.66 28.80
C PRO A 79 -3.45 8.64 28.38
N VAL A 80 -2.85 8.86 27.21
CA VAL A 80 -1.80 8.00 26.66
C VAL A 80 -0.64 8.85 26.12
N VAL A 81 0.54 8.24 26.03
CA VAL A 81 1.72 8.80 25.38
C VAL A 81 1.92 8.10 24.06
N VAL A 82 2.02 8.88 22.97
CA VAL A 82 2.30 8.37 21.63
C VAL A 82 3.69 8.85 21.20
N SER A 83 4.57 7.91 20.89
CA SER A 83 5.91 8.19 20.36
C SER A 83 6.00 7.73 18.92
N VAL A 84 6.39 8.62 18.02
CA VAL A 84 6.58 8.33 16.60
C VAL A 84 8.06 8.39 16.28
N MET A 85 8.58 7.33 15.65
CA MET A 85 9.93 7.34 15.10
C MET A 85 9.85 7.74 13.63
N HIS A 86 10.70 8.67 13.22
CA HIS A 86 10.83 9.08 11.82
C HIS A 86 12.31 9.21 11.46
N HIS A 87 12.61 9.12 10.16
CA HIS A 87 13.95 9.37 9.67
C HIS A 87 14.28 10.87 9.80
N LYS A 88 15.49 11.22 10.25
CA LYS A 88 15.87 12.63 10.52
C LYS A 88 15.85 13.51 9.28
N ASP A 89 16.17 12.93 8.13
CA ASP A 89 16.26 13.65 6.85
C ASP A 89 14.94 13.67 6.08
N GLN A 90 13.85 13.15 6.66
CA GLN A 90 12.52 13.24 6.08
C GLN A 90 11.87 14.58 6.51
N PRO A 91 11.46 15.45 5.57
CA PRO A 91 11.00 16.81 5.85
C PRO A 91 9.67 16.89 6.61
#